data_AF-A0A6H2A309-F1
#
_entry.id   AF-A0A6H2A309-F1
#
_cell.length_a   1.000
_cell.length_b   1.000
_cell.length_c   1.000
_cell.angle_alpha   90.00
_cell.angle_beta   90.00
_cell.angle_gamma   90.00
#
_symmetry.space_group_name_H-M   'P 1'
#
loop_
_entity.id
_entity.type
_entity.pdbx_description
1 polymer ?
#
loop_
_entity_poly.entity_id
_entity_poly.type
_entity_poly.pdbx_seq_one_letter_code
_entity_poly.pdbx_strand_id
1 'polypeptide(L)'
;MKILKISTAGVAGIFFPIGRPSRGGTCEHSSDICQEKCYALDKDYDETMNITESEKKEIYKYFIEQTVFQVCNEIIKEMGELQTKILSWFVSGDCLDKDIDKICRIMKVLTEECVIQNGFTRNKELYDKVQSENIMKHLILTVESKNAEDAPYDAHDYPKGLWAIPDYDSGVVKLYLGKWGSKTEQGSCGFNEVTGNFEGKEITIASNCLGCYNKGIGCFS
;
A
#
# COMPACT_ATOMS: atom_id res chain seq x y z
N MET A 1 0.96 18.57 14.38
CA MET A 1 1.45 17.17 14.44
C MET A 1 1.76 16.77 13.01
N LYS A 2 2.86 16.06 12.75
CA LYS A 2 3.15 15.55 11.41
C LYS A 2 2.38 14.26 11.18
N ILE A 3 1.56 14.21 10.13
CA ILE A 3 0.78 13.01 9.76
C ILE A 3 1.38 12.23 8.60
N LEU A 4 2.37 12.80 7.91
CA LEU A 4 3.14 12.17 6.84
C LEU A 4 4.62 12.08 7.20
N LYS A 5 5.29 11.06 6.65
CA LYS A 5 6.76 10.91 6.66
C LYS A 5 7.23 10.43 5.28
N ILE A 6 8.50 10.66 4.92
CA ILE A 6 9.05 10.21 3.62
C ILE A 6 9.36 8.73 3.64
N SER A 7 8.46 7.87 3.17
CA SER A 7 8.69 6.43 3.06
C SER A 7 10.03 6.07 2.39
N THR A 8 10.49 4.84 2.57
CA THR A 8 11.65 4.26 1.86
C THR A 8 11.59 4.41 0.34
N ALA A 9 10.38 4.65 -0.18
CA ALA A 9 10.08 4.97 -1.56
C ALA A 9 10.39 6.43 -1.99
N GLY A 10 10.81 7.32 -1.09
CA GLY A 10 10.99 8.74 -1.36
C GLY A 10 9.68 9.53 -1.51
N VAL A 11 8.55 8.95 -1.09
CA VAL A 11 7.21 9.55 -1.21
C VAL A 11 6.57 9.79 0.15
N ALA A 12 5.58 10.68 0.23
CA ALA A 12 4.84 10.88 1.46
C ALA A 12 4.08 9.61 1.82
N GLY A 13 4.33 9.08 3.02
CA GLY A 13 3.75 7.85 3.52
C GLY A 13 2.85 8.09 4.71
N ILE A 14 1.77 7.32 4.79
CA ILE A 14 0.88 7.22 5.96
C ILE A 14 1.26 5.96 6.74
N PHE A 15 1.50 6.14 8.04
CA PHE A 15 1.98 5.10 8.95
C PHE A 15 0.94 4.86 10.04
N PHE A 16 0.22 3.75 9.95
CA PHE A 16 -0.75 3.33 10.95
C PHE A 16 -0.20 2.21 11.85
N PRO A 17 -0.78 2.00 13.05
CA PRO A 17 -0.29 1.03 14.01
C PRO A 17 -0.20 -0.39 13.44
N ILE A 18 0.93 -1.05 13.67
CA ILE A 18 1.16 -2.39 13.12
C ILE A 18 0.46 -3.44 13.99
N GLY A 19 -0.10 -4.44 13.34
CA GLY A 19 -0.60 -5.66 13.99
C GLY A 19 -2.11 -5.68 14.20
N ARG A 20 -2.62 -6.77 14.78
CA ARG A 20 -4.06 -6.96 14.94
C ARG A 20 -4.67 -5.97 15.95
N PRO A 21 -5.98 -5.65 15.85
CA PRO A 21 -6.67 -4.76 16.78
C PRO A 21 -6.56 -5.18 18.24
N SER A 22 -6.57 -6.49 18.51
CA SER A 22 -6.39 -7.06 19.86
C SER A 22 -5.04 -6.75 20.51
N ARG A 23 -4.05 -6.33 19.72
CA ARG A 23 -2.71 -5.90 20.17
C ARG A 23 -2.51 -4.39 20.04
N GLY A 24 -3.56 -3.64 19.75
CA GLY A 24 -3.52 -2.19 19.55
C GLY A 24 -3.01 -1.74 18.18
N GLY A 25 -3.00 -2.64 17.20
CA GLY A 25 -2.68 -2.36 15.80
C GLY A 25 -3.93 -2.14 14.92
N THR A 26 -3.73 -1.98 13.61
CA THR A 26 -4.80 -1.74 12.62
C THR A 26 -4.88 -2.78 11.49
N CYS A 27 -4.03 -3.80 11.49
CA CYS A 27 -3.99 -4.86 10.49
C CYS A 27 -5.02 -5.96 10.79
N GLU A 28 -6.30 -5.64 10.74
CA GLU A 28 -7.43 -6.56 11.05
C GLU A 28 -7.38 -7.84 10.22
N HIS A 29 -7.02 -7.72 8.94
CA HIS A 29 -6.96 -8.82 7.97
C HIS A 29 -5.57 -9.45 7.81
N SER A 30 -4.65 -9.22 8.76
CA SER A 30 -3.33 -9.85 8.72
C SER A 30 -3.36 -11.30 9.21
N SER A 31 -2.73 -12.19 8.45
CA SER A 31 -2.50 -13.57 8.89
C SER A 31 -1.39 -13.66 9.95
N ASP A 32 -1.21 -14.85 10.51
CA ASP A 32 -0.10 -15.12 11.42
C ASP A 32 1.27 -15.02 10.72
N ILE A 33 1.43 -15.55 9.49
CA ILE A 33 2.70 -15.46 8.76
C ILE A 33 3.06 -14.02 8.42
N CYS A 34 2.08 -13.18 8.06
CA CYS A 34 2.31 -11.76 7.85
C CYS A 34 2.82 -11.06 9.11
N GLN A 35 2.29 -11.43 10.28
CA GLN A 35 2.71 -10.85 11.54
C GLN A 35 4.12 -11.32 11.92
N GLU A 36 4.42 -12.60 11.74
CA GLU A 36 5.74 -13.18 12.02
C GLU A 36 6.84 -12.63 11.11
N LYS A 37 6.52 -12.40 9.83
CA LYS A 37 7.44 -11.93 8.79
C LYS A 37 7.28 -10.44 8.48
N CYS A 38 6.62 -9.68 9.36
CA CYS A 38 6.38 -8.27 9.15
C CYS A 38 7.70 -7.50 9.22
N TYR A 39 8.23 -7.12 8.06
CA TYR A 39 9.44 -6.31 7.98
C TYR A 39 9.30 -4.97 8.71
N ALA A 40 8.09 -4.42 8.84
CA ALA A 40 7.86 -3.14 9.51
C ALA A 40 8.02 -3.24 11.04
N LEU A 41 8.20 -4.45 11.58
CA LEU A 41 8.63 -4.71 12.95
C LEU A 41 10.15 -4.91 13.07
N ASP A 42 10.85 -5.06 11.94
CA ASP A 42 12.31 -5.17 11.91
C ASP A 42 12.93 -3.79 12.17
N LYS A 43 13.82 -3.73 13.15
CA LYS A 43 14.46 -2.48 13.58
C LYS A 43 15.35 -1.90 12.49
N ASP A 44 15.87 -2.74 11.61
CA ASP A 44 16.76 -2.33 10.53
C ASP A 44 15.98 -1.89 9.28
N TYR A 45 14.69 -2.25 9.17
CA TYR A 45 13.82 -1.77 8.10
C TYR A 45 13.51 -0.27 8.23
N ASP A 46 13.45 0.21 9.48
CA ASP A 46 12.98 1.56 9.83
C ASP A 46 14.12 2.55 10.12
N GLU A 47 15.41 2.19 9.94
CA GLU A 47 16.53 3.14 10.14
C GLU A 47 16.44 4.38 9.24
N THR A 48 15.73 4.28 8.11
CA THR A 48 15.45 5.42 7.22
C THR A 48 14.24 6.25 7.66
N MET A 49 13.40 5.74 8.58
CA MET A 49 12.04 6.22 8.84
C MET A 49 11.59 6.10 10.29
N ASN A 50 12.46 6.41 11.26
CA ASN A 50 12.19 6.43 12.72
C ASN A 50 10.80 6.98 13.13
N ILE A 51 9.74 6.15 13.09
CA ILE A 51 8.39 6.51 13.51
C ILE A 51 7.93 5.53 14.58
N THR A 52 7.67 6.05 15.78
CA THR A 52 7.35 5.18 16.93
C THR A 52 5.92 4.65 16.83
N GLU A 53 5.63 3.51 17.45
CA GLU A 53 4.25 3.00 17.55
C GLU A 53 3.30 3.99 18.24
N SER A 54 3.80 4.83 19.15
CA SER A 54 3.00 5.90 19.76
C SER A 54 2.60 6.95 18.73
N GLU A 55 3.54 7.37 17.87
CA GLU A 55 3.29 8.34 16.80
C GLU A 55 2.33 7.76 15.76
N LYS A 56 2.48 6.48 15.36
CA LYS A 56 1.52 5.80 14.47
C LYS A 56 0.10 5.82 15.05
N LYS A 57 -0.05 5.61 16.36
CA LYS A 57 -1.36 5.68 17.04
C LYS A 57 -1.94 7.09 17.02
N GLU A 58 -1.12 8.11 17.23
CA GLU A 58 -1.55 9.51 17.13
C GLU A 58 -1.98 9.88 15.71
N ILE A 59 -1.25 9.43 14.70
CA ILE A 59 -1.60 9.60 13.28
C ILE A 59 -2.94 8.94 12.99
N TYR A 60 -3.12 7.66 13.35
CA TYR A 60 -4.39 6.97 13.15
C TYR A 60 -5.55 7.68 13.85
N LYS A 61 -5.35 8.06 15.12
CA LYS A 61 -6.34 8.82 15.89
C LYS A 61 -6.72 10.12 15.19
N TYR A 62 -5.76 10.86 14.64
CA TYR A 62 -6.03 12.07 13.88
C TYR A 62 -6.91 11.81 12.67
N PHE A 63 -6.62 10.76 11.88
CA PHE A 63 -7.46 10.37 10.74
C PHE A 63 -8.90 10.03 11.18
N ILE A 64 -9.07 9.34 12.31
CA ILE A 64 -10.39 8.88 12.76
C ILE A 64 -11.17 9.94 13.54
N GLU A 65 -10.53 10.92 14.17
CA GLU A 65 -11.21 11.96 14.96
C GLU A 65 -11.47 13.25 14.17
N GLN A 66 -10.57 13.64 13.26
CA GLN A 66 -10.71 14.90 12.52
C GLN A 66 -11.69 14.78 11.35
N THR A 67 -12.26 15.89 10.88
CA THR A 67 -13.12 15.85 9.69
C THR A 67 -12.33 15.46 8.44
N VAL A 68 -13.00 14.87 7.44
CA VAL A 68 -12.37 14.53 6.15
C VAL A 68 -11.62 15.72 5.56
N PHE A 69 -12.24 16.91 5.57
CA PHE A 69 -11.64 18.14 5.07
C PHE A 69 -10.35 18.54 5.81
N GLN A 70 -10.33 18.45 7.14
CA GLN A 70 -9.12 18.74 7.92
C GLN A 70 -7.99 17.77 7.59
N VAL A 71 -8.29 16.47 7.49
CA VAL A 71 -7.29 15.46 7.13
C VAL A 71 -6.73 15.71 5.73
N CYS A 72 -7.58 15.95 4.73
CA CYS A 72 -7.13 16.23 3.37
C CYS A 72 -6.26 17.48 3.29
N ASN A 73 -6.64 18.57 3.97
CA ASN A 73 -5.85 19.81 3.97
C ASN A 73 -4.47 19.61 4.60
N GLU A 74 -4.39 18.88 5.72
CA GLU A 74 -3.09 18.63 6.37
C GLU A 74 -2.23 17.70 5.50
N ILE A 75 -2.82 16.70 4.82
CA ILE A 75 -2.11 15.86 3.86
C ILE A 75 -1.51 16.71 2.73
N ILE A 76 -2.32 17.54 2.06
CA ILE A 76 -1.87 18.36 0.92
C ILE A 76 -0.76 19.34 1.36
N LYS A 77 -0.95 19.98 2.52
CA LYS A 77 0.05 20.88 3.10
C LYS A 77 1.36 20.16 3.38
N GLU A 78 1.34 19.02 4.07
CA GLU A 78 2.55 18.28 4.41
C GLU A 78 3.23 17.70 3.16
N MET A 79 2.48 17.24 2.15
CA MET A 79 3.05 16.84 0.86
C MET A 79 3.80 17.99 0.17
N GLY A 80 3.27 19.21 0.24
CA GLY A 80 3.93 20.41 -0.27
C GLY A 80 5.24 20.73 0.47
N GLU A 81 5.24 20.61 1.80
CA GLU A 81 6.45 20.79 2.62
C GLU A 81 7.50 19.70 2.34
N LEU A 82 7.05 18.47 2.08
CA LEU A 82 7.89 17.32 1.73
C LEU A 82 8.32 17.30 0.25
N GLN A 83 7.83 18.23 -0.57
CA GLN A 83 8.12 18.35 -2.00
C GLN A 83 7.86 17.06 -2.79
N THR A 84 6.80 16.32 -2.42
CA THR A 84 6.43 15.06 -3.07
C THR A 84 5.06 15.14 -3.72
N LYS A 85 4.88 14.38 -4.79
CA LYS A 85 3.64 14.34 -5.59
C LYS A 85 2.80 13.10 -5.34
N ILE A 86 3.35 12.13 -4.62
CA ILE A 86 2.73 10.81 -4.40
C ILE A 86 2.49 10.63 -2.91
N LEU A 87 1.28 10.19 -2.60
CA LEU A 87 0.88 9.73 -1.28
C LEU A 87 0.80 8.19 -1.29
N SER A 88 1.55 7.57 -0.40
CA SER A 88 1.54 6.13 -0.15
C SER A 88 0.72 5.80 1.08
N TRP A 89 -0.40 5.13 0.83
CA TRP A 89 -1.29 4.58 1.84
C TRP A 89 -0.70 3.31 2.44
N PHE A 90 -0.85 3.18 3.76
CA PHE A 90 -0.53 1.98 4.51
C PHE A 90 0.93 1.53 4.34
N VAL A 91 1.87 2.47 4.45
CA VAL A 91 3.31 2.12 4.48
C VAL A 91 3.61 1.20 5.68
N SER A 92 2.88 1.42 6.77
CA SER A 92 2.70 0.45 7.85
C SER A 92 1.25 0.49 8.33
N GLY A 93 0.81 -0.59 8.97
CA GLY A 93 -0.58 -0.73 9.39
C GLY A 93 -1.53 -0.96 8.22
N ASP A 94 -2.83 -0.83 8.49
CA ASP A 94 -3.92 -0.79 7.50
C ASP A 94 -5.06 0.06 8.11
N CYS A 95 -6.28 0.02 7.58
CA CYS A 95 -7.44 0.55 8.29
C CYS A 95 -8.34 -0.55 8.88
N LEU A 96 -9.02 -0.21 9.97
CA LEU A 96 -10.04 -1.06 10.58
C LEU A 96 -11.33 -1.03 9.76
N ASP A 97 -12.11 -2.10 9.79
CA ASP A 97 -13.35 -2.21 9.00
C ASP A 97 -14.33 -1.09 9.30
N LYS A 98 -14.47 -0.73 10.58
CA LYS A 98 -15.34 0.36 11.03
C LYS A 98 -14.97 1.75 10.45
N ASP A 99 -13.73 1.91 9.96
CA ASP A 99 -13.16 3.19 9.54
C ASP A 99 -13.05 3.31 8.00
N ILE A 100 -13.39 2.25 7.25
CA ILE A 100 -13.33 2.17 5.78
C ILE A 100 -14.02 3.36 5.12
N ASP A 101 -15.26 3.65 5.50
CA ASP A 101 -16.06 4.73 4.90
C ASP A 101 -15.37 6.09 4.98
N LYS A 102 -14.71 6.35 6.12
CA LYS A 102 -14.01 7.61 6.32
C LYS A 102 -12.74 7.66 5.48
N ILE A 103 -11.96 6.59 5.48
CA ILE A 103 -10.74 6.49 4.69
C ILE A 103 -11.04 6.60 3.18
N CYS A 104 -12.07 5.92 2.68
CA CYS A 104 -12.50 6.05 1.28
C CYS A 104 -12.88 7.49 0.93
N ARG A 105 -13.59 8.20 1.80
CA ARG A 105 -13.94 9.62 1.57
C ARG A 105 -12.72 10.52 1.52
N ILE A 106 -11.71 10.26 2.36
CA ILE A 106 -10.43 10.98 2.31
C ILE A 106 -9.72 10.70 0.98
N MET A 107 -9.57 9.43 0.60
CA MET A 107 -8.96 9.04 -0.69
C MET A 107 -9.66 9.70 -1.88
N LYS A 108 -10.99 9.74 -1.87
CA LYS A 108 -11.80 10.36 -2.93
C LYS A 108 -11.55 11.86 -3.05
N VAL A 109 -11.61 12.60 -1.94
CA VAL A 109 -11.33 14.05 -1.95
C VAL A 109 -9.91 14.32 -2.44
N LEU A 110 -8.92 13.53 -2.01
CA LEU A 110 -7.55 13.67 -2.49
C LEU A 110 -7.41 13.39 -3.99
N THR A 111 -8.16 12.42 -4.54
CA THR A 111 -8.21 12.19 -6.00
C THR A 111 -8.81 13.39 -6.73
N GLU A 112 -9.88 13.99 -6.20
CA GLU A 112 -10.51 15.19 -6.77
C GLU A 112 -9.54 16.39 -6.75
N GLU A 113 -8.69 16.49 -5.73
CA GLU A 113 -7.58 17.44 -5.63
C GLU A 113 -6.32 17.05 -6.43
N CYS A 114 -6.44 16.06 -7.33
CA CYS A 114 -5.37 15.58 -8.21
C CYS A 114 -4.11 15.04 -7.50
N VAL A 115 -4.23 14.59 -6.24
CA VAL A 115 -3.15 13.91 -5.52
C VAL A 115 -2.96 12.53 -6.12
N ILE A 116 -1.73 12.20 -6.52
CA ILE A 116 -1.38 10.85 -6.98
C ILE A 116 -1.28 9.95 -5.75
N GLN A 117 -2.06 8.89 -5.73
CA GLN A 117 -2.14 7.97 -4.60
C GLN A 117 -1.71 6.56 -5.02
N ASN A 118 -1.00 5.86 -4.14
CA ASN A 118 -0.75 4.42 -4.22
C ASN A 118 -0.85 3.78 -2.84
N GLY A 119 -0.83 2.45 -2.75
CA GLY A 119 -0.75 1.76 -1.46
C GLY A 119 -1.02 0.27 -1.56
N PHE A 120 -0.75 -0.43 -0.46
CA PHE A 120 -1.07 -1.85 -0.31
C PHE A 120 -2.05 -2.02 0.85
N THR A 121 -3.10 -2.80 0.66
CA THR A 121 -4.05 -3.13 1.73
C THR A 121 -4.31 -4.62 1.75
N ARG A 122 -4.61 -5.17 2.92
CA ARG A 122 -5.21 -6.52 3.06
C ARG A 122 -6.72 -6.43 3.30
N ASN A 123 -7.24 -5.23 3.52
CA ASN A 123 -8.65 -5.00 3.71
C ASN A 123 -9.38 -5.09 2.34
N LYS A 124 -9.97 -6.25 2.07
CA LYS A 124 -10.70 -6.51 0.83
C LYS A 124 -11.91 -5.58 0.67
N GLU A 125 -12.61 -5.27 1.76
CA GLU A 125 -13.79 -4.40 1.71
C GLU A 125 -13.40 -2.97 1.31
N LEU A 126 -12.32 -2.43 1.88
CA LEU A 126 -11.73 -1.16 1.44
C LEU A 126 -11.37 -1.20 -0.05
N TYR A 127 -10.67 -2.25 -0.47
CA TYR A 127 -10.24 -2.42 -1.85
C TYR A 127 -11.42 -2.43 -2.83
N ASP A 128 -12.42 -3.27 -2.58
CA ASP A 128 -13.61 -3.40 -3.43
C ASP A 128 -14.36 -2.07 -3.54
N LYS A 129 -14.46 -1.32 -2.43
CA LYS A 129 -15.06 0.01 -2.42
C LYS A 129 -14.29 1.01 -3.28
N VAL A 130 -12.96 1.05 -3.13
CA VAL A 130 -12.08 1.91 -3.95
C VAL A 130 -12.18 1.58 -5.44
N GLN A 131 -12.24 0.29 -5.79
CA GLN A 131 -12.37 -0.15 -7.19
C GLN A 131 -13.76 0.11 -7.79
N SER A 132 -14.83 -0.13 -7.02
CA SER A 132 -16.21 0.07 -7.48
C SER A 132 -16.58 1.54 -7.65
N GLU A 133 -16.06 2.41 -6.77
CA GLU A 133 -16.24 3.86 -6.87
C GLU A 133 -15.20 4.55 -7.78
N ASN A 134 -14.26 3.79 -8.36
CA ASN A 134 -13.18 4.29 -9.21
C ASN A 134 -12.38 5.44 -8.54
N ILE A 135 -12.11 5.29 -7.24
CA ILE A 135 -11.44 6.32 -6.42
C ILE A 135 -9.96 6.45 -6.79
N MET A 136 -9.24 5.31 -6.89
CA MET A 136 -7.84 5.29 -7.30
C MET A 136 -7.48 3.93 -7.92
N LYS A 137 -6.56 3.95 -8.89
CA LYS A 137 -6.15 2.75 -9.64
C LYS A 137 -4.99 1.98 -8.99
N HIS A 138 -4.14 2.66 -8.22
CA HIS A 138 -2.90 2.09 -7.68
C HIS A 138 -3.02 1.66 -6.21
N LEU A 139 -4.23 1.30 -5.76
CA LEU A 139 -4.40 0.56 -4.51
C LEU A 139 -4.27 -0.92 -4.84
N ILE A 140 -3.42 -1.63 -4.13
CA ILE A 140 -3.06 -3.02 -4.43
C ILE A 140 -3.58 -3.91 -3.30
N LEU A 141 -4.45 -4.86 -3.63
CA LEU A 141 -4.91 -5.86 -2.67
C LEU A 141 -3.83 -6.90 -2.45
N THR A 142 -3.32 -7.01 -1.23
CA THR A 142 -2.39 -8.08 -0.86
C THR A 142 -3.18 -9.30 -0.44
N VAL A 143 -2.97 -10.40 -1.16
CA VAL A 143 -3.65 -11.68 -0.96
C VAL A 143 -2.62 -12.69 -0.51
N GLU A 144 -2.89 -13.34 0.62
CA GLU A 144 -1.99 -14.35 1.14
C GLU A 144 -2.37 -15.71 0.59
N SER A 145 -1.55 -16.17 -0.34
CA SER A 145 -1.71 -17.44 -1.02
C SER A 145 -0.32 -17.95 -1.42
N LYS A 146 -0.17 -19.27 -1.58
CA LYS A 146 1.06 -19.86 -2.11
C LYS A 146 1.24 -19.51 -3.59
N ASN A 147 0.14 -19.56 -4.34
CA ASN A 147 0.12 -19.21 -5.75
C ASN A 147 -1.14 -18.42 -6.09
N ALA A 148 -1.11 -17.74 -7.24
CA ALA A 148 -2.26 -17.03 -7.77
C ALA A 148 -3.46 -17.93 -8.09
N GLU A 149 -3.25 -19.24 -8.22
CA GLU A 149 -4.30 -20.25 -8.48
C GLU A 149 -4.99 -20.72 -7.19
N ASP A 150 -4.30 -20.61 -6.06
CA ASP A 150 -4.78 -21.00 -4.73
C ASP A 150 -5.45 -19.83 -3.99
N ALA A 151 -5.49 -18.65 -4.62
CA ALA A 151 -6.13 -17.48 -4.03
C ALA A 151 -7.62 -17.79 -3.79
N PRO A 152 -8.20 -17.39 -2.63
CA PRO A 152 -9.52 -17.84 -2.16
C PRO A 152 -10.70 -17.23 -2.93
N TYR A 153 -10.48 -16.82 -4.18
CA TYR A 153 -11.52 -16.33 -5.06
C TYR A 153 -12.00 -17.50 -5.91
N ASP A 154 -13.31 -17.60 -6.13
CA ASP A 154 -13.88 -18.63 -7.01
C ASP A 154 -13.05 -18.70 -8.30
N ALA A 155 -12.79 -19.91 -8.80
CA ALA A 155 -11.81 -20.23 -9.85
C ALA A 155 -11.96 -19.45 -11.19
N HIS A 156 -12.92 -18.53 -11.27
CA HIS A 156 -13.24 -17.68 -12.41
C HIS A 156 -13.32 -16.17 -12.09
N ASP A 157 -13.15 -15.71 -10.84
CA ASP A 157 -13.40 -14.32 -10.44
C ASP A 157 -12.22 -13.70 -9.64
N TYR A 158 -11.10 -13.46 -10.32
CA TYR A 158 -9.95 -12.77 -9.75
C TYR A 158 -10.31 -11.32 -9.30
N PRO A 159 -9.64 -10.76 -8.27
CA PRO A 159 -9.86 -9.38 -7.87
C PRO A 159 -9.69 -8.42 -9.04
N LYS A 160 -10.71 -7.62 -9.31
CA LYS A 160 -10.65 -6.60 -10.37
C LYS A 160 -9.64 -5.53 -9.98
N GLY A 161 -8.66 -5.27 -10.83
CA GLY A 161 -7.61 -4.28 -10.59
C GLY A 161 -6.28 -4.91 -10.17
N LEU A 162 -5.43 -4.12 -9.51
CA LEU A 162 -4.11 -4.57 -9.07
C LEU A 162 -4.21 -5.36 -7.76
N TRP A 163 -3.56 -6.51 -7.72
CA TRP A 163 -3.43 -7.31 -6.52
C TRP A 163 -2.05 -7.97 -6.47
N ALA A 164 -1.70 -8.45 -5.28
CA ALA A 164 -0.35 -8.85 -4.95
C ALA A 164 -0.34 -10.14 -4.15
N ILE A 165 0.68 -10.98 -4.36
CA ILE A 165 0.96 -12.14 -3.51
C ILE A 165 2.37 -11.99 -2.95
N PRO A 166 2.53 -11.88 -1.63
CA PRO A 166 3.84 -11.81 -1.00
C PRO A 166 4.49 -13.19 -0.94
N ASP A 167 5.77 -13.26 -1.29
CA ASP A 167 6.67 -14.37 -0.98
C ASP A 167 7.55 -13.95 0.21
N TYR A 168 7.17 -14.43 1.38
CA TYR A 168 7.84 -14.11 2.64
C TYR A 168 9.23 -14.75 2.79
N ASP A 169 9.57 -15.73 1.96
CA ASP A 169 10.89 -16.37 1.98
C ASP A 169 11.88 -15.59 1.12
N SER A 170 11.46 -15.10 -0.05
CA SER A 170 12.30 -14.29 -0.93
C SER A 170 12.26 -12.79 -0.66
N GLY A 171 11.26 -12.31 0.09
CA GLY A 171 11.03 -10.88 0.32
C GLY A 171 10.52 -10.14 -0.92
N VAL A 172 10.02 -10.89 -1.91
CA VAL A 172 9.47 -10.36 -3.17
C VAL A 172 7.95 -10.46 -3.15
N VAL A 173 7.29 -9.48 -3.74
CA VAL A 173 5.84 -9.45 -3.92
C VAL A 173 5.55 -9.54 -5.42
N LYS A 174 4.80 -10.55 -5.85
CA LYS A 174 4.34 -10.67 -7.24
C LYS A 174 3.07 -9.86 -7.44
N LEU A 175 3.00 -9.11 -8.53
CA LEU A 175 1.89 -8.23 -8.87
C LEU A 175 1.11 -8.78 -10.06
N TYR A 176 -0.20 -8.73 -9.94
CA TYR A 176 -1.14 -9.21 -10.93
C TYR A 176 -2.18 -8.14 -11.22
N LEU A 177 -2.62 -8.09 -12.47
CA LEU A 177 -3.80 -7.35 -12.88
C LEU A 177 -4.92 -8.34 -13.15
N GLY A 178 -5.98 -8.30 -12.35
CA GLY A 178 -7.20 -9.05 -12.60
C GLY A 178 -8.09 -8.31 -13.59
N LYS A 179 -8.49 -9.03 -14.64
CA LYS A 179 -9.52 -8.65 -15.60
C LYS A 179 -10.63 -9.70 -15.53
N TRP A 180 -11.81 -9.39 -16.06
CA TRP A 180 -12.91 -10.35 -16.11
C TRP A 180 -12.44 -11.68 -16.71
N GLY A 181 -12.51 -12.75 -15.91
CA GLY A 181 -12.13 -14.11 -16.28
C GLY A 181 -10.64 -14.37 -16.54
N SER A 182 -9.73 -13.43 -16.25
CA SER A 182 -8.28 -13.66 -16.45
C SER A 182 -7.39 -12.81 -15.54
N LYS A 183 -6.16 -13.28 -15.31
CA LYS A 183 -5.09 -12.50 -14.67
C LYS A 183 -3.92 -12.34 -15.62
N THR A 184 -3.20 -11.24 -15.50
CA THR A 184 -1.92 -11.05 -16.20
C THR A 184 -0.91 -10.62 -15.16
N GLU A 185 0.19 -11.37 -15.04
CA GLU A 185 1.34 -10.94 -14.23
C GLU A 185 1.85 -9.60 -14.80
N GLN A 186 1.87 -8.57 -13.95
CA GLN A 186 2.31 -7.22 -14.33
C GLN A 186 3.76 -6.97 -13.91
N GLY A 187 4.26 -7.72 -12.94
CA GLY A 187 5.64 -7.64 -12.50
C GLY A 187 5.83 -8.07 -11.06
N SER A 188 6.92 -7.61 -10.47
CA SER A 188 7.29 -7.88 -9.08
C SER A 188 7.79 -6.62 -8.40
N CYS A 189 7.55 -6.51 -7.10
CA CYS A 189 8.06 -5.46 -6.23
C CYS A 189 8.84 -6.09 -5.07
N GLY A 190 9.99 -5.56 -4.66
CA GLY A 190 10.79 -6.13 -3.58
C GLY A 190 12.13 -5.41 -3.40
N PHE A 191 12.86 -5.75 -2.34
CA PHE A 191 14.09 -5.06 -1.91
C PHE A 191 15.31 -5.25 -2.82
N ASN A 192 15.20 -6.03 -3.91
CA ASN A 192 16.31 -6.41 -4.78
C ASN A 192 16.22 -5.86 -6.19
N GLU A 193 17.41 -5.63 -6.79
CA GLU A 193 17.50 -5.21 -8.19
C GLU A 193 16.83 -6.29 -9.05
N VAL A 194 15.76 -5.93 -9.75
CA VAL A 194 15.08 -6.89 -10.62
C VAL A 194 15.74 -6.81 -11.99
N THR A 195 16.36 -7.91 -12.40
CA THR A 195 16.82 -8.09 -13.78
C THR A 195 15.63 -8.59 -14.60
N GLY A 196 15.15 -7.76 -15.51
CA GLY A 196 14.01 -8.07 -16.39
C GLY A 196 14.34 -7.83 -17.86
N ASN A 197 13.53 -8.38 -18.77
CA ASN A 197 13.63 -8.09 -20.20
C ASN A 197 12.54 -7.09 -20.61
N PHE A 198 12.95 -5.89 -21.04
CA PHE A 198 12.05 -4.86 -21.57
C PHE A 198 12.42 -4.58 -23.03
N GLU A 199 11.45 -4.74 -23.94
CA GLU A 199 11.66 -4.56 -25.39
C GLU A 199 12.85 -5.38 -25.94
N GLY A 200 13.05 -6.59 -25.41
CA GLY A 200 14.15 -7.47 -25.80
C GLY A 200 15.53 -7.08 -25.26
N LYS A 201 15.60 -6.16 -24.29
CA LYS A 201 16.83 -5.79 -23.57
C LYS A 201 16.74 -6.19 -22.11
N GLU A 202 17.77 -6.88 -21.65
CA GLU A 202 17.97 -7.15 -20.24
C GLU A 202 18.30 -5.83 -19.52
N ILE A 203 17.48 -5.47 -18.55
CA ILE A 203 17.63 -4.28 -17.73
C ILE A 203 17.67 -4.69 -16.26
N THR A 204 18.69 -4.23 -15.56
CA THR A 204 18.75 -4.26 -14.09
C THR A 204 18.18 -2.94 -13.59
N ILE A 205 17.19 -3.02 -12.69
CA ILE A 205 16.46 -1.84 -12.23
C ILE A 205 16.57 -1.74 -10.71
N ALA A 206 16.80 -0.52 -10.23
CA ALA A 206 16.88 -0.20 -8.83
C ALA A 206 15.64 -0.72 -8.08
N SER A 207 15.92 -1.35 -6.94
CA SER A 207 14.98 -2.05 -6.07
C SER A 207 14.21 -1.15 -5.10
N ASN A 208 14.24 0.15 -5.32
CA ASN A 208 13.47 1.10 -4.53
C ASN A 208 12.34 1.68 -5.38
N CYS A 209 11.27 2.08 -4.71
CA CYS A 209 10.06 2.53 -5.39
C CYS A 209 10.28 3.81 -6.20
N LEU A 210 11.29 4.63 -5.89
CA LEU A 210 11.65 5.80 -6.68
C LEU A 210 12.18 5.39 -8.07
N GLY A 211 13.02 4.36 -8.13
CA GLY A 211 13.48 3.76 -9.38
C GLY A 211 12.33 3.18 -10.20
N CYS A 212 11.41 2.47 -9.54
CA CYS A 212 10.22 1.91 -10.20
C CYS A 212 9.26 2.99 -10.71
N TYR A 213 9.03 4.05 -9.93
CA TYR A 213 8.17 5.16 -10.29
C TYR A 213 8.68 5.91 -11.53
N ASN A 214 9.94 6.33 -11.52
CA ASN A 214 10.52 7.09 -12.63
C ASN A 214 10.49 6.34 -13.97
N LYS A 215 10.43 5.00 -13.92
CA LYS A 215 10.40 4.13 -15.09
C LYS A 215 8.99 3.61 -15.43
N GLY A 216 7.97 3.88 -14.60
CA GLY A 216 6.61 3.37 -14.82
C GLY A 216 6.55 1.84 -14.82
N ILE A 217 7.14 1.20 -13.81
CA ILE A 217 7.23 -0.27 -13.71
C ILE A 217 6.73 -0.79 -12.36
N GLY A 218 6.45 -2.09 -12.28
CA GLY A 218 6.06 -2.77 -11.03
C GLY A 218 4.72 -2.24 -10.52
N CYS A 219 4.68 -1.67 -9.31
CA CYS A 219 3.46 -1.07 -8.75
C CYS A 219 3.00 0.20 -9.48
N PHE A 220 3.83 0.74 -10.38
CA PHE A 220 3.64 2.00 -11.08
C PHE A 220 3.49 1.85 -12.60
N SER A 221 3.40 0.61 -13.12
CA SER A 221 3.13 0.30 -14.54
C SER A 221 1.65 0.41 -14.89
#